data_AF-A0AAX2ZZJ0-F1
#
_entry.id   AF-A0AAX2ZZJ0-F1
#
_cell.length_a   1.000
_cell.length_b   1.000
_cell.length_c   1.000
_cell.angle_alpha   90.00
_cell.angle_beta   90.00
_cell.angle_gamma   90.00
#
_symmetry.space_group_name_H-M   'P 1'
#
loop_
_entity.id
_entity.type
_entity.pdbx_description
1 polymer ?
#
loop_
_entity_poly.entity_id
_entity_poly.type
_entity_poly.pdbx_seq_one_letter_code
_entity_poly.pdbx_strand_id
1 'polypeptide(L)' 'MAIDADRVGALERLPLPYAMALRLRAAGIADDVIAECLGLAPEALPMFMRVAEAKLAAARGQPSQDGCDG' A
#
# COMPACT_ATOMS: atom_id res chain seq x y z
N MET A 1 -11.05 17.30 -2.86
CA MET A 1 -10.23 16.45 -1.99
C MET A 1 -10.80 15.03 -2.02
N ALA A 2 -10.66 14.31 -3.14
CA ALA A 2 -11.23 12.97 -3.34
C ALA A 2 -10.14 11.90 -3.57
N ILE A 3 -8.93 12.33 -3.91
CA ILE A 3 -7.79 11.48 -4.27
C ILE A 3 -7.24 10.74 -3.04
N ASP A 4 -7.41 11.33 -1.85
CA ASP A 4 -6.96 10.75 -0.58
C ASP A 4 -7.96 9.76 0.01
N ALA A 5 -9.27 10.00 -0.12
CA ALA A 5 -10.29 9.12 0.46
C ALA A 5 -10.28 7.73 -0.18
N ASP A 6 -10.21 7.68 -1.52
CA ASP A 6 -10.06 6.44 -2.29
C ASP A 6 -8.74 5.71 -1.95
N ARG A 7 -7.66 6.49 -1.75
CA ARG A 7 -6.36 5.95 -1.34
C ARG A 7 -6.40 5.34 0.05
N VAL A 8 -7.03 6.01 1.01
CA VAL A 8 -7.11 5.55 2.41
C VAL A 8 -7.93 4.27 2.49
N GLY A 9 -9.12 4.21 1.85
CA GLY A 9 -9.95 3.00 1.83
C GLY A 9 -9.29 1.82 1.12
N ALA A 10 -8.59 2.07 0.01
CA ALA A 10 -7.84 1.02 -0.67
C ALA A 10 -6.69 0.47 0.19
N LEU A 11 -5.99 1.33 0.95
CA LEU A 11 -4.91 0.92 1.85
C LEU A 11 -5.40 0.07 3.04
N GLU A 12 -6.64 0.25 3.50
CA GLU A 12 -7.22 -0.60 4.57
C GLU A 12 -7.51 -2.03 4.08
N ARG A 13 -7.75 -2.22 2.79
CA ARG A 13 -7.98 -3.54 2.16
C ARG A 13 -6.68 -4.27 1.82
N LEU A 14 -5.52 -3.61 1.95
CA LEU A 14 -4.22 -4.20 1.69
C LEU A 14 -3.68 -4.91 2.94
N PRO A 15 -2.93 -6.02 2.79
CA PRO A 15 -2.18 -6.56 3.90
C PRO A 15 -1.23 -5.49 4.46
N LEU A 16 -1.22 -5.39 5.79
CA LEU A 16 -0.51 -4.36 6.56
C LEU A 16 0.90 -4.01 6.06
N PRO A 17 1.79 -4.97 5.73
CA PRO A 17 3.16 -4.61 5.32
C PRO A 17 3.21 -3.84 3.98
N TYR A 18 2.28 -4.10 3.06
CA TYR A 18 2.22 -3.36 1.79
C TYR A 18 1.67 -1.93 2.00
N ALA A 19 0.62 -1.80 2.80
CA ALA A 19 0.04 -0.50 3.11
C ALA A 19 1.05 0.39 3.86
N MET A 20 1.80 -0.20 4.80
CA MET A 20 2.85 0.49 5.55
C MET A 20 3.98 0.98 4.65
N ALA A 21 4.51 0.13 3.76
CA ALA A 21 5.56 0.51 2.84
C ALA A 21 5.17 1.70 1.95
N LEU A 22 3.93 1.69 1.43
CA LEU A 22 3.39 2.77 0.61
C LEU A 22 3.19 4.07 1.39
N ARG A 23 2.79 3.99 2.66
CA ARG A 23 2.64 5.15 3.56
C ARG A 23 3.99 5.78 3.88
N LEU A 24 4.99 4.97 4.23
CA LEU A 24 6.33 5.45 4.54
C LEU A 24 6.98 6.15 3.33
N ARG A 25 6.85 5.56 2.13
CA ARG A 25 7.37 6.18 0.91
C ARG A 25 6.64 7.47 0.55
N ALA A 26 5.32 7.52 0.75
CA ALA A 26 4.56 8.75 0.57
C ALA A 26 4.97 9.86 1.57
N ALA A 27 5.45 9.49 2.75
CA ALA A 27 6.03 10.41 3.73
C ALA A 27 7.48 10.83 3.40
N GLY A 28 8.05 10.34 2.29
CA GLY A 28 9.42 10.67 1.87
C GLY A 28 10.51 9.94 2.66
N ILE A 29 10.16 8.87 3.37
CA ILE A 29 11.13 8.02 4.07
C ILE A 29 11.99 7.29 3.02
N ALA A 30 13.28 7.20 3.29
CA ALA A 30 14.24 6.56 2.41
C ALA A 30 14.03 5.05 2.32
N ASP A 31 14.29 4.50 1.14
CA ASP A 31 14.02 3.10 0.81
C ASP A 31 14.77 2.12 1.74
N ASP A 32 16.02 2.42 2.11
CA ASP A 32 16.79 1.65 3.10
C ASP A 32 16.09 1.54 4.47
N VAL A 33 15.59 2.67 4.98
CA VAL A 33 14.84 2.73 6.24
C VAL A 33 13.51 1.98 6.14
N ILE A 34 12.83 2.05 5.00
CA ILE A 34 11.59 1.31 4.76
C ILE A 34 11.87 -0.20 4.76
N ALA A 35 12.94 -0.65 4.12
CA ALA A 35 13.33 -2.05 4.08
C ALA A 35 13.60 -2.59 5.49
N GLU A 36 14.40 -1.87 6.28
CA GLU A 36 14.68 -2.21 7.67
C GLU A 36 13.41 -2.30 8.51
N CYS A 37 12.53 -1.30 8.39
CA CYS A 37 11.27 -1.23 9.13
C CYS A 37 10.31 -2.39 8.79
N LEU A 38 10.43 -2.97 7.59
CA LEU A 38 9.65 -4.13 7.14
C LEU A 38 10.36 -5.46 7.36
N GLY A 39 11.60 -5.46 7.86
CA GLY A 39 12.43 -6.66 7.98
C GLY A 39 12.81 -7.27 6.62
N LEU A 40 12.92 -6.44 5.58
CA LEU A 40 13.29 -6.84 4.23
C LEU A 40 14.76 -6.53 3.95
N ALA A 41 15.36 -7.34 3.08
CA ALA A 41 16.63 -6.98 2.47
C ALA A 41 16.44 -5.76 1.54
N PRO A 42 17.38 -4.80 1.51
CA PRO A 42 17.25 -3.60 0.68
C PRO A 42 17.12 -3.93 -0.81
N GLU A 43 17.70 -5.04 -1.27
CA GLU A 43 17.59 -5.53 -2.65
C GLU A 43 16.20 -6.10 -2.96
N ALA A 44 15.47 -6.56 -1.94
CA ALA A 44 14.12 -7.10 -2.07
C ALA A 44 13.04 -6.00 -2.09
N LEU A 45 13.36 -4.80 -1.56
CA LEU A 45 12.40 -3.71 -1.47
C LEU A 45 11.86 -3.25 -2.84
N PRO A 46 12.66 -3.07 -3.92
CA PRO A 46 12.13 -2.67 -5.22
C PRO A 46 11.06 -3.64 -5.75
N MET A 47 11.25 -4.94 -5.55
CA MET A 47 10.26 -5.96 -5.91
C MET A 47 9.02 -5.86 -5.01
N PHE A 48 9.22 -5.74 -3.71
CA PHE A 48 8.15 -5.60 -2.72
C PHE A 48 7.26 -4.38 -3.04
N MET A 49 7.86 -3.23 -3.38
CA MET A 49 7.15 -2.01 -3.73
C MET A 49 6.34 -2.14 -5.01
N ARG A 50 6.87 -2.82 -6.03
CA ARG A 50 6.10 -3.14 -7.25
C ARG A 50 4.85 -3.96 -6.93
N VAL A 51 4.98 -4.95 -6.06
CA VAL A 51 3.84 -5.78 -5.61
C VAL A 51 2.85 -4.94 -4.79
N ALA A 52 3.34 -4.08 -3.91
CA ALA A 52 2.51 -3.18 -3.11
C ALA A 52 1.67 -2.24 -4.00
N GLU A 53 2.31 -1.62 -5.00
CA GLU A 53 1.65 -0.74 -5.96
C GLU A 53 0.62 -1.49 -6.81
N ALA A 54 0.95 -2.69 -7.29
CA ALA A 54 0.00 -3.54 -8.04
C ALA A 54 -1.23 -3.92 -7.18
N LYS A 55 -1.01 -4.25 -5.90
CA LYS A 55 -2.11 -4.53 -4.95
C LYS A 55 -2.95 -3.30 -4.70
N LEU A 56 -2.34 -2.12 -4.56
CA LEU A 56 -3.07 -0.86 -4.40
C LEU A 56 -3.92 -0.56 -5.63
N ALA A 57 -3.38 -0.73 -6.84
CA ALA A 57 -4.13 -0.53 -8.09
C ALA A 57 -5.32 -1.51 -8.20
N ALA A 58 -5.10 -2.79 -7.89
CA ALA A 58 -6.18 -3.78 -7.83
C ALA A 58 -7.24 -3.41 -6.78
N ALA A 59 -6.81 -2.84 -5.65
CA ALA A 59 -7.72 -2.44 -4.56
C ALA A 59 -8.57 -1.21 -4.88
N ARG A 60 -8.09 -0.32 -5.76
CA ARG A 60 -8.85 0.83 -6.27
C ARG A 60 -9.77 0.48 -7.44
N GLY A 61 -9.37 -0.52 -8.25
CA GLY A 61 -10.14 -0.97 -9.41
C GLY A 61 -11.27 -1.95 -9.08
N GLN A 62 -11.27 -2.56 -7.90
CA GLN A 62 -12.41 -3.32 -7.41
C GLN A 62 -13.47 -2.35 -6.88
N PRO A 63 -14.67 -2.26 -7.47
CA PRO A 63 -15.77 -1.55 -6.82
C PRO A 63 -15.95 -2.19 -5.46
N SER A 64 -15.95 -1.38 -4.40
CA SER A 64 -16.09 -1.79 -3.01
C SER A 64 -17.16 -2.89 -2.89
N GLN A 65 -16.73 -4.14 -2.77
CA GLN A 65 -17.55 -5.23 -2.25
C GLN A 65 -17.60 -5.08 -0.73
N ASP A 66 -18.21 -3.97 -0.33
CA ASP A 66 -18.71 -3.63 1.00
C ASP A 66 -20.06 -2.92 0.77
N GLY A 67 -20.88 -3.50 -0.11
CA GLY A 67 -22.32 -3.30 -0.11
C GLY A 67 -22.92 -4.35 0.81
N CYS A 68 -22.88 -4.09 2.11
CA CYS A 68 -23.75 -4.78 3.05
C CYS A 68 -25.11 -4.07 2.98
N ASP A 69 -25.94 -4.46 2.01
CA ASP A 69 -27.35 -4.08 1.94
C ASP A 69 -28.16 -5.35 1.65
N GLY A 70 -28.67 -5.94 2.73
CA GLY A 70 -29.64 -7.03 2.77
C GLY A 70 -30.50 -6.89 4.01
#